data_AF-Q9LEN3-F1
#
_entry.id   AF-Q9LEN3-F1
#
_cell.length_a   1.000
_cell.length_b   1.000
_cell.length_c   1.000
_cell.angle_alpha   90.00
_cell.angle_beta   90.00
_cell.angle_gamma   90.00
#
_symmetry.space_group_name_H-M   'P 1'
#
loop_
_entity.id
_entity.type
_entity.pdbx_description
1 polymer ?
#
loop_
_entity_poly.entity_id
_entity_poly.type
_entity_poly.pdbx_seq_one_letter_code
_entity_poly.pdbx_strand_id
1 'polypeptide(L)'
;VLHRVDEIDEIKFIYNFSIIGGTGLADTLEKVSFKSQLFDDENGGTIRKVHVEYFTKGDYQLTEEELKAGKDKVEGLIKICEGYLLANPDY
;
A
#
# COMPACT_ATOMS: atom_id res chain seq x y z
N VAL A 1 -5.31 9.51 -9.10
CA VAL A 1 -4.81 8.11 -9.11
C VAL A 1 -5.99 7.18 -9.35
N LEU A 2 -5.86 6.16 -10.19
CA LEU A 2 -6.93 5.17 -10.43
C LEU A 2 -6.58 3.86 -9.72
N HIS A 3 -7.37 3.51 -8.71
CA HIS A 3 -7.25 2.25 -7.97
C HIS A 3 -8.28 1.24 -8.45
N ARG A 4 -7.90 -0.03 -8.49
CA ARG A 4 -8.79 -1.18 -8.65
C ARG A 4 -8.68 -2.03 -7.39
N VAL A 5 -9.80 -2.37 -6.78
CA VAL A 5 -9.86 -3.37 -5.70
C VAL A 5 -9.66 -4.75 -6.33
N ASP A 6 -8.71 -5.52 -5.81
CA ASP A 6 -8.41 -6.87 -6.27
C ASP A 6 -9.01 -7.94 -5.34
N GLU A 7 -8.99 -7.69 -4.03
CA GLU A 7 -9.52 -8.61 -3.02
C GLU A 7 -9.88 -7.85 -1.75
N ILE A 8 -10.99 -8.24 -1.12
CA ILE A 8 -11.37 -7.84 0.23
C ILE A 8 -11.78 -9.12 0.99
N ASP A 9 -11.12 -9.38 2.11
CA ASP A 9 -11.53 -10.41 3.08
C ASP A 9 -11.50 -9.78 4.47
N GLU A 10 -12.68 -9.39 4.95
CA GLU A 10 -12.86 -8.72 6.25
C GLU A 10 -12.53 -9.65 7.42
N ILE A 11 -12.76 -10.96 7.27
CA ILE A 11 -12.50 -11.95 8.33
C ILE A 11 -11.01 -12.14 8.53
N LYS A 12 -10.23 -12.15 7.44
CA LYS A 12 -8.77 -12.29 7.48
C LYS A 12 -8.02 -10.97 7.50
N PHE A 13 -8.74 -9.84 7.50
CA PHE A 13 -8.21 -8.48 7.37
C PHE A 13 -7.29 -8.30 6.17
N ILE A 14 -7.70 -8.83 5.01
CA ILE A 14 -6.99 -8.68 3.74
C ILE A 14 -7.64 -7.58 2.92
N TYR A 15 -6.81 -6.69 2.40
CA TYR A 15 -7.21 -5.69 1.41
C TYR A 15 -6.13 -5.57 0.35
N ASN A 16 -6.43 -6.10 -0.83
CA ASN A 16 -5.52 -6.06 -1.98
C ASN A 16 -6.08 -5.11 -3.03
N PHE A 17 -5.21 -4.26 -3.56
CA PHE A 17 -5.59 -3.32 -4.60
C PHE A 17 -4.42 -3.07 -5.56
N SER A 18 -4.74 -2.59 -6.74
CA SER A 18 -3.78 -2.21 -7.77
C SER A 18 -3.96 -0.76 -8.18
N ILE A 19 -2.86 -0.05 -8.39
CA ILE A 19 -2.85 1.20 -9.15
C ILE A 19 -2.73 0.81 -10.63
N ILE A 20 -3.76 1.13 -11.41
CA ILE A 20 -3.86 0.74 -12.83
C ILE A 20 -3.83 1.96 -13.78
N GLY A 21 -3.63 3.16 -13.25
CA GLY A 21 -3.47 4.36 -14.07
C GLY A 21 -3.66 5.69 -13.32
N GLY A 22 -3.76 6.75 -14.12
CA GLY A 22 -3.87 8.13 -13.64
C GLY A 22 -2.55 8.69 -13.11
N THR A 23 -2.60 9.93 -12.62
CA THR A 23 -1.43 10.74 -12.21
C THR A 23 -0.56 10.16 -11.09
N GLY A 24 -0.95 9.03 -10.49
CA GLY A 24 -0.18 8.36 -9.44
C GLY A 24 0.61 7.15 -9.91
N LEU A 25 0.51 6.77 -11.19
CA LEU A 25 1.28 5.69 -11.79
C LEU A 25 2.36 6.30 -12.69
N ALA A 26 3.62 5.94 -12.45
CA ALA A 26 4.73 6.39 -13.31
C ALA A 26 4.57 5.85 -14.73
N ASP A 27 4.97 6.63 -15.73
CA ASP A 27 4.85 6.22 -17.14
C ASP A 27 5.68 4.97 -17.48
N THR A 28 6.66 4.62 -16.65
CA THR A 28 7.49 3.40 -16.75
C THR A 28 6.80 2.15 -16.19
N LEU A 29 5.62 2.29 -15.57
CA LEU A 29 4.88 1.20 -14.94
C LEU A 29 3.56 0.92 -15.66
N GLU A 30 3.25 -0.36 -15.82
CA GLU A 30 1.93 -0.84 -16.27
C GLU A 30 0.94 -0.90 -15.12
N LYS A 31 1.44 -1.26 -13.92
CA LYS A 31 0.63 -1.47 -12.71
C LYS A 31 1.53 -1.50 -11.47
N VAL A 32 0.95 -1.17 -10.31
CA VAL A 32 1.52 -1.54 -9.00
C VAL A 32 0.46 -2.27 -8.19
N SER A 33 0.72 -3.49 -7.74
CA SER A 33 -0.17 -4.25 -6.87
C SER A 33 0.28 -4.15 -5.42
N PHE A 34 -0.66 -4.01 -4.51
CA PHE A 34 -0.45 -4.04 -3.07
C PHE A 34 -1.23 -5.22 -2.51
N LYS A 35 -0.51 -6.19 -1.95
CA LYS A 35 -1.11 -7.32 -1.21
C LYS A 35 -0.90 -7.07 0.28
N SER A 36 -1.97 -6.92 1.05
CA SER A 36 -1.88 -6.51 2.44
C SER A 36 -2.76 -7.33 3.36
N GLN A 37 -2.23 -7.61 4.55
CA GLN A 37 -2.96 -8.24 5.63
C GLN A 37 -2.59 -7.60 6.97
N LEU A 38 -3.59 -7.42 7.83
CA LEU A 38 -3.41 -6.92 9.19
C LEU A 38 -3.39 -8.08 10.20
N PHE A 39 -2.61 -7.90 11.26
CA PHE A 39 -2.47 -8.84 12.37
C PHE A 39 -2.44 -8.07 13.68
N ASP A 40 -2.92 -8.67 14.76
CA ASP A 40 -2.76 -8.12 16.09
C ASP A 40 -1.28 -8.13 16.51
N ASP A 41 -0.85 -7.08 17.21
CA ASP A 41 0.42 -7.05 17.94
C ASP A 41 0.19 -7.48 19.41
N GLU A 42 1.24 -8.00 20.05
CA GLU A 42 1.19 -8.45 21.45
C GLU A 42 0.82 -7.33 22.44
N ASN A 43 1.02 -6.06 22.07
CA ASN A 43 0.73 -4.90 22.91
C ASN A 43 -0.62 -4.24 22.60
N GLY A 44 -1.52 -4.92 21.88
CA GLY A 44 -2.81 -4.37 21.48
C GLY A 44 -2.74 -3.40 20.30
N GLY A 45 -1.60 -3.35 19.61
CA GLY A 45 -1.43 -2.64 18.35
C GLY A 45 -1.77 -3.50 17.13
N THR A 46 -1.41 -3.03 15.94
CA THR A 46 -1.61 -3.76 14.69
C THR A 46 -0.33 -3.80 13.87
N ILE A 47 0.02 -4.98 13.35
CA ILE A 47 1.08 -5.18 12.37
C ILE A 47 0.44 -5.29 10.99
N ARG A 48 0.77 -4.36 10.08
CA ARG A 48 0.41 -4.46 8.67
C ARG A 48 1.53 -5.12 7.89
N LYS A 49 1.30 -6.33 7.37
CA LYS A 49 2.17 -6.91 6.33
C LYS A 49 1.70 -6.40 4.98
N VAL A 50 2.64 -5.94 4.17
CA VAL A 50 2.39 -5.50 2.79
C VAL A 50 3.47 -6.03 1.88
N HIS A 51 3.05 -6.63 0.77
CA HIS A 51 3.88 -6.99 -0.35
C HIS A 51 3.50 -6.12 -1.54
N VAL A 52 4.48 -5.44 -2.14
CA VAL A 52 4.26 -4.53 -3.26
C VAL A 52 4.93 -5.11 -4.49
N GLU A 53 4.15 -5.29 -5.54
CA GLU A 53 4.61 -5.82 -6.83
C GLU A 53 4.55 -4.70 -7.86
N TYR A 54 5.67 -4.42 -8.51
CA TYR A 54 5.75 -3.43 -9.57
C TYR A 54 5.83 -4.13 -10.93
N PHE A 55 4.97 -3.71 -11.85
CA PHE A 55 4.90 -4.25 -13.20
C PHE A 55 5.47 -3.18 -14.13
N THR A 56 6.72 -3.36 -14.56
CA THR A 56 7.44 -2.39 -15.38
C THR A 56 7.14 -2.58 -16.86
N LYS A 57 7.23 -1.50 -17.64
CA LYS A 57 7.11 -1.54 -19.11
C LYS A 57 8.44 -1.95 -19.73
N GLY A 58 8.39 -2.94 -20.62
CA GLY A 58 9.57 -3.43 -21.33
C GLY A 58 10.68 -3.86 -20.36
N ASP A 59 11.92 -3.47 -20.66
CA ASP A 59 13.09 -3.85 -19.86
C ASP A 59 13.40 -2.86 -18.74
N TYR A 60 12.48 -1.95 -18.40
CA TYR A 60 12.70 -0.97 -17.32
C TYR A 60 12.96 -1.67 -15.99
N GLN A 61 14.07 -1.31 -15.35
CA GLN A 61 14.46 -1.78 -14.03
C GLN A 61 14.26 -0.65 -13.03
N LEU A 62 13.53 -0.94 -11.95
CA LEU A 62 13.35 0.01 -10.85
C LEU A 62 14.67 0.21 -10.11
N THR A 63 14.97 1.45 -9.75
CA THR A 63 16.12 1.74 -8.90
C THR A 63 15.78 1.50 -7.42
N GLU A 64 16.81 1.34 -6.59
CA GLU A 64 16.62 1.24 -5.14
C GLU A 64 15.98 2.51 -4.56
N GLU A 65 16.31 3.68 -5.11
CA GLU A 65 15.70 4.96 -4.71
C GLU A 65 14.21 5.01 -5.03
N GLU A 66 13.78 4.52 -6.19
CA GLU A 66 12.36 4.46 -6.56
C GLU A 66 11.58 3.52 -5.64
N LEU A 67 12.14 2.34 -5.36
CA LEU A 67 11.57 1.38 -4.42
C LEU A 67 11.48 1.97 -3.01
N LYS A 68 12.52 2.68 -2.57
CA LYS A 68 12.55 3.36 -1.28
C LYS A 68 11.52 4.49 -1.21
N ALA A 69 11.43 5.33 -2.24
CA ALA A 69 10.43 6.39 -2.29
C ALA A 69 8.99 5.84 -2.25
N GLY A 70 8.74 4.73 -2.94
CA GLY A 70 7.47 4.00 -2.87
C GLY A 70 7.17 3.51 -1.45
N LYS A 71 8.15 2.90 -0.78
CA LYS A 71 8.03 2.44 0.61
C LYS A 71 7.76 3.60 1.58
N ASP A 72 8.56 4.66 1.52
CA ASP A 72 8.45 5.82 2.40
C ASP A 72 7.07 6.50 2.24
N LYS A 73 6.53 6.54 1.02
CA LYS A 73 5.17 7.05 0.76
C LYS A 73 4.09 6.18 1.41
N VAL A 74 4.21 4.86 1.35
CA VAL A 74 3.27 3.94 2.02
C VAL A 74 3.33 4.11 3.53
N GLU A 75 4.53 4.18 4.12
CA GLU A 75 4.71 4.39 5.56
C GLU A 75 4.13 5.75 6.02
N GLY A 76 4.35 6.82 5.25
CA GLY A 76 3.80 8.13 5.54
C GLY A 76 2.26 8.15 5.57
N LEU A 77 1.61 7.48 4.62
CA LEU A 77 0.15 7.36 4.59
C LEU A 77 -0.40 6.62 5.82
N ILE A 78 0.26 5.53 6.24
CA ILE A 78 -0.15 4.79 7.44
C ILE A 78 -0.03 5.65 8.69
N LYS A 79 1.06 6.42 8.83
CA LYS A 79 1.24 7.33 9.97
C LYS A 79 0.18 8.44 10.04
N ILE A 80 -0.26 8.94 8.88
CA ILE A 80 -1.37 9.92 8.82
C ILE A 80 -2.67 9.29 9.32
N CYS A 81 -3.00 8.08 8.85
CA CYS A 81 -4.18 7.35 9.31
C CYS A 81 -4.13 7.06 10.82
N GLU A 82 -2.99 6.54 11.30
CA GLU A 82 -2.75 6.28 12.73
C GLU A 82 -2.94 7.55 13.56
N GLY A 83 -2.29 8.66 13.17
CA GLY A 83 -2.41 9.94 13.88
C GLY A 83 -3.85 10.46 13.92
N TYR A 84 -4.60 10.30 12.83
CA TYR A 84 -6.02 10.67 12.80
C TYR A 84 -6.86 9.80 13.74
N LEU A 85 -6.70 8.47 13.71
CA LEU A 85 -7.46 7.56 14.58
C LEU A 85 -7.13 7.77 16.06
N LEU A 86 -5.86 8.03 16.40
CA LEU A 86 -5.45 8.35 17.77
C LEU A 86 -6.06 9.66 18.28
N ALA A 87 -6.21 10.66 17.40
CA ALA A 87 -6.84 11.93 17.73
C ALA A 87 -8.39 11.85 17.78
N ASN A 88 -8.98 10.80 17.21
CA ASN A 88 -10.42 10.62 17.07
C ASN A 88 -10.84 9.17 17.41
N PRO A 89 -10.71 8.74 18.68
CA PRO A 89 -10.90 7.34 19.07
C PRO A 89 -12.35 6.83 18.98
N ASP A 90 -13.32 7.75 18.89
CA ASP A 90 -14.76 7.43 18.89
C ASP A 90 -15.41 7.47 17.49
N TYR A 91 -14.62 7.65 16.43
CA TYR A 91 -15.12 7.76 15.04
C TYR A 91 -15.42 6.39 14.41
#